data_AF-A0A7S0RNB3-F1
#
_entry.id   AF-A0A7S0RNB3-F1
#
_cell.length_a   1.000
_cell.length_b   1.000
_cell.length_c   1.000
_cell.angle_alpha   90.00
_cell.angle_beta   90.00
_cell.angle_gamma   90.00
#
_symmetry.space_group_name_H-M   'P 1'
#
loop_
_entity.id
_entity.type
_entity.pdbx_description
1 polymer ?
#
loop_
_entity_poly.entity_id
_entity_poly.type
_entity_poly.pdbx_seq_one_letter_code
_entity_poly.pdbx_strand_id
1 'polypeptide(L)'
;MRLWSPWRLVAFAYAFAALLTVAASAEEASDGYCPGSPSTIHAKCSLTAMFDNPCDVVKYEVLARVQGTPIPWQDPHNHGTYAMAHSSEHVLEGTHVTGSGTYTDKFKLTFEEGNPGECVLHACSESQVFSIYDFDTNYCNLRNLYCSARDGCVSVHSDLTLKKEELGSCLAHNKRTCTSAPAANGLLDVLPPRKFLQRLFSDRGTRAQRPLELTSSEAVIPAVSDSKEACPIVETQPNFDLSAYVAARWYVQQQMATEYLPSSWNFCTQAVYKPLERKSFNGYTIQVHNYAEEEDGTVHKTGNFLCAMEDPEANDSAKLLVGPCFLPNIPGRTTGPYWVLAYDEGEGFALISGGQPTVRTPDGCTTSAGTNGAGLWIFTRQQTRDDKLVNKVRGIAKAKGFDVSVLEDVAQEGCPSEAPL
;
A
#
# COMPACT_ATOMS: atom_id res chain seq x y z
N MET A 1 26.30 30.21 73.45
CA MET A 1 25.95 28.77 73.39
C MET A 1 24.56 28.57 73.97
N ARG A 2 23.56 28.28 73.13
CA ARG A 2 22.34 27.50 73.44
C ARG A 2 21.45 27.39 72.19
N LEU A 3 21.59 26.22 71.55
CA LEU A 3 20.60 25.37 70.88
C LEU A 3 19.26 25.99 70.44
N TRP A 4 18.98 25.92 69.13
CA TRP A 4 17.64 25.96 68.56
C TRP A 4 17.00 24.55 68.59
N SER A 5 15.73 24.48 68.96
CA SER A 5 14.90 23.27 69.02
C SER A 5 13.77 23.36 67.98
N PRO A 6 13.44 22.28 67.24
CA PRO A 6 12.41 22.27 66.22
C PRO A 6 11.07 21.76 66.79
N TRP A 7 10.01 22.54 66.63
CA TRP A 7 8.63 22.09 66.85
C TRP A 7 7.76 22.62 65.72
N ARG A 8 7.37 21.75 64.78
CA ARG A 8 5.99 21.68 64.24
C ARG A 8 5.71 20.23 63.82
N LEU A 9 5.05 19.53 64.74
CA LEU A 9 4.49 18.21 64.55
C LEU A 9 3.22 18.29 63.69
N VAL A 10 3.14 17.30 62.81
CA VAL A 10 2.05 16.85 61.95
C VAL A 10 0.82 16.49 62.78
N ALA A 11 -0.36 16.99 62.38
CA ALA A 11 -1.64 16.34 62.65
C ALA A 11 -2.73 16.98 61.79
N PHE A 12 -3.22 16.28 60.77
CA PHE A 12 -4.63 16.29 60.37
C PHE A 12 -4.87 15.06 59.49
N ALA A 13 -5.24 13.95 60.15
CA ALA A 13 -5.84 12.80 59.50
C ALA A 13 -7.34 13.09 59.38
N TYR A 14 -7.84 13.23 58.16
CA TYR A 14 -9.27 13.17 57.87
C TYR A 14 -9.52 12.26 56.66
N ALA A 15 -10.29 11.22 56.94
CA ALA A 15 -11.27 10.57 56.08
C ALA A 15 -10.85 10.21 54.64
N PHE A 16 -10.35 8.98 54.49
CA PHE A 16 -10.51 8.20 53.26
C PHE A 16 -11.99 7.87 53.07
N ALA A 17 -12.72 8.73 52.35
CA ALA A 17 -13.98 8.35 51.72
C ALA A 17 -13.65 7.69 50.38
N ALA A 18 -14.01 6.42 50.27
CA ALA A 18 -13.89 5.63 49.05
C ALA A 18 -14.71 6.27 47.92
N LEU A 19 -14.03 6.96 47.01
CA LEU A 19 -14.55 7.16 45.65
C LEU A 19 -14.18 5.89 44.87
N LEU A 20 -15.15 5.00 44.70
CA LEU A 20 -15.19 4.13 43.53
C LEU A 20 -15.29 5.03 42.31
N THR A 21 -14.14 5.35 41.71
CA THR A 21 -14.11 5.74 40.31
C THR A 21 -14.49 4.50 39.51
N VAL A 22 -15.76 4.42 39.13
CA VAL A 22 -16.14 3.69 37.93
C VAL A 22 -15.35 4.35 36.81
N ALA A 23 -14.23 3.74 36.42
CA ALA A 23 -13.68 3.95 35.11
C ALA A 23 -14.76 3.45 34.15
N ALA A 24 -15.62 4.36 33.70
CA ALA A 24 -16.32 4.16 32.46
C ALA A 24 -15.22 4.11 31.41
N SER A 25 -14.80 2.88 31.06
CA SER A 25 -14.17 2.62 29.78
C SER A 25 -15.10 3.25 28.76
N ALA A 26 -14.65 4.32 28.10
CA ALA A 26 -15.17 4.64 26.80
C ALA A 26 -14.72 3.49 25.90
N GLU A 27 -15.47 2.39 25.93
CA GLU A 27 -15.53 1.49 24.79
C GLU A 27 -16.04 2.37 23.66
N GLU A 28 -15.16 2.72 22.72
CA GLU A 28 -15.64 3.04 21.38
C GLU A 28 -16.59 1.90 21.01
N ALA A 29 -17.84 2.24 20.68
CA ALA A 29 -18.79 1.25 20.22
C ALA A 29 -18.15 0.50 19.06
N SER A 30 -17.68 -0.72 19.34
CA SER A 30 -17.48 -1.73 18.33
C SER A 30 -18.81 -1.78 17.59
N ASP A 31 -18.81 -1.31 16.36
CA ASP A 31 -19.83 -1.64 15.39
C ASP A 31 -19.84 -3.18 15.39
N GLY A 32 -20.79 -3.82 16.11
CA GLY A 32 -20.71 -5.23 16.55
C GLY A 32 -20.63 -6.27 15.42
N TYR A 33 -20.56 -5.77 14.21
CA TYR A 33 -20.45 -6.43 12.92
C TYR A 33 -19.00 -6.58 12.44
N CYS A 34 -18.02 -5.93 13.06
CA CYS A 34 -16.61 -6.07 12.68
C CYS A 34 -15.90 -7.23 13.41
N PRO A 35 -15.02 -7.99 12.73
CA PRO A 35 -14.36 -9.18 13.29
C PRO A 35 -13.21 -8.89 14.26
N GLY A 36 -12.78 -7.64 14.36
CA GLY A 36 -11.65 -7.19 15.18
C GLY A 36 -10.30 -7.37 14.47
N SER A 37 -9.32 -6.58 14.92
CA SER A 37 -7.91 -6.70 14.53
C SER A 37 -7.01 -6.77 15.76
N PRO A 38 -5.91 -7.55 15.72
CA PRO A 38 -4.85 -7.46 16.71
C PRO A 38 -4.03 -6.16 16.59
N SER A 39 -4.12 -5.44 15.45
CA SER A 39 -3.54 -4.11 15.31
C SER A 39 -4.49 -3.06 15.89
N THR A 40 -3.94 -2.06 16.58
CA THR A 40 -4.74 -0.93 17.11
C THR A 40 -5.00 0.16 16.07
N ILE A 41 -4.18 0.21 15.02
CA ILE A 41 -4.36 1.09 13.87
C ILE A 41 -4.31 0.19 12.64
N HIS A 42 -5.43 0.07 11.96
CA HIS A 42 -5.61 -0.74 10.77
C HIS A 42 -6.64 -0.08 9.87
N ALA A 43 -6.48 -0.26 8.57
CA ALA A 43 -7.51 0.06 7.61
C ALA A 43 -8.69 -0.90 7.80
N LYS A 44 -9.89 -0.36 7.60
CA LYS A 44 -11.14 -1.10 7.65
C LYS A 44 -12.17 -0.50 6.70
N CYS A 45 -13.15 -1.32 6.35
CA CYS A 45 -14.38 -0.86 5.73
C CYS A 45 -15.57 -1.57 6.37
N SER A 46 -16.56 -0.81 6.84
CA SER A 46 -17.89 -1.33 7.20
C SER A 46 -18.95 -0.75 6.27
N LEU A 47 -19.92 -1.56 5.86
CA LEU A 47 -21.02 -1.14 4.99
C LEU A 47 -22.29 -1.95 5.26
N THR A 48 -23.42 -1.40 4.83
CA THR A 48 -24.71 -2.11 4.78
C THR A 48 -25.20 -2.15 3.34
N ALA A 49 -25.48 -3.34 2.81
CA ALA A 49 -26.02 -3.56 1.47
C ALA A 49 -27.43 -4.14 1.56
N MET A 50 -28.39 -3.54 0.85
CA MET A 50 -29.79 -3.96 0.81
C MET A 50 -30.11 -4.53 -0.57
N PHE A 51 -30.79 -5.68 -0.60
CA PHE A 51 -31.10 -6.40 -1.82
C PHE A 51 -32.60 -6.65 -1.99
N ASP A 52 -33.07 -6.69 -3.24
CA ASP A 52 -34.40 -7.19 -3.61
C ASP A 52 -34.44 -8.73 -3.70
N ASN A 53 -33.42 -9.40 -3.17
CA ASN A 53 -33.29 -10.85 -3.09
C ASN A 53 -33.40 -11.31 -1.64
N PRO A 54 -33.96 -12.52 -1.37
CA PRO A 54 -33.98 -13.09 -0.03
C PRO A 54 -32.57 -13.43 0.47
N CYS A 55 -32.39 -13.50 1.80
CA CYS A 55 -31.05 -13.62 2.38
C CYS A 55 -30.34 -14.95 2.07
N ASP A 56 -31.08 -16.04 1.90
CA ASP A 56 -30.50 -17.31 1.46
C ASP A 56 -29.84 -17.17 0.08
N VAL A 57 -30.49 -16.50 -0.88
CA VAL A 57 -29.97 -16.25 -2.23
C VAL A 57 -28.70 -15.40 -2.19
N VAL A 58 -28.71 -14.29 -1.42
CA VAL A 58 -27.53 -13.42 -1.29
C VAL A 58 -26.36 -14.20 -0.68
N LYS A 59 -26.62 -14.96 0.37
CA LYS A 59 -25.61 -15.75 1.07
C LYS A 59 -25.04 -16.88 0.22
N TYR A 60 -25.87 -17.55 -0.59
CA TYR A 60 -25.40 -18.60 -1.50
C TYR A 60 -24.46 -18.05 -2.58
N GLU A 61 -24.73 -16.85 -3.12
CA GLU A 61 -23.80 -16.19 -4.05
C GLU A 61 -22.45 -15.89 -3.37
N VAL A 62 -22.47 -15.33 -2.16
CA VAL A 62 -21.26 -15.07 -1.36
C VAL A 62 -20.46 -16.36 -1.14
N LEU A 63 -21.12 -17.43 -0.70
CA LEU A 63 -20.46 -18.72 -0.46
C LEU A 63 -19.89 -19.32 -1.75
N ALA A 64 -20.60 -19.20 -2.87
CA ALA A 64 -20.13 -19.69 -4.16
C ALA A 64 -18.85 -18.98 -4.61
N ARG A 65 -18.75 -17.67 -4.36
CA ARG A 65 -17.52 -16.89 -4.63
C ARG A 65 -16.37 -17.30 -3.72
N VAL A 66 -16.62 -17.44 -2.42
CA VAL A 66 -15.56 -17.87 -1.48
C VAL A 66 -15.06 -19.29 -1.79
N GLN A 67 -15.94 -20.19 -2.23
CA GLN A 67 -15.58 -21.58 -2.52
C GLN A 67 -14.99 -21.78 -3.93
N GLY A 68 -15.26 -20.87 -4.88
CA GLY A 68 -14.73 -20.94 -6.25
C GLY A 68 -15.20 -22.16 -7.05
N THR A 69 -16.37 -22.72 -6.75
CA THR A 69 -16.93 -23.90 -7.46
C THR A 69 -18.41 -23.70 -7.79
N PRO A 70 -18.91 -24.21 -8.95
CA PRO A 70 -18.22 -24.98 -9.98
C PRO A 70 -17.43 -24.13 -10.99
N ILE A 71 -17.62 -22.81 -10.98
CA ILE A 71 -16.86 -21.86 -11.81
C ILE A 71 -15.72 -21.31 -10.93
N PRO A 72 -14.45 -21.43 -11.36
CA PRO A 72 -13.34 -20.76 -10.70
C PRO A 72 -13.61 -19.25 -10.72
N TRP A 73 -14.00 -18.71 -9.57
CA TRP A 73 -14.14 -17.29 -9.36
C TRP A 73 -12.89 -16.78 -8.67
N GLN A 74 -12.37 -15.66 -9.16
CA GLN A 74 -11.19 -15.01 -8.61
C GLN A 74 -11.58 -13.58 -8.23
N ASP A 75 -11.02 -13.09 -7.13
CA ASP A 75 -11.16 -11.70 -6.71
C ASP A 75 -10.70 -10.76 -7.84
N PRO A 76 -11.61 -9.97 -8.44
CA PRO A 76 -11.28 -9.13 -9.58
C PRO A 76 -10.45 -7.90 -9.21
N HIS A 77 -10.31 -7.57 -7.92
CA HIS A 77 -9.56 -6.39 -7.49
C HIS A 77 -8.04 -6.65 -7.48
N ASN A 78 -7.57 -7.64 -6.72
CA ASN A 78 -6.14 -7.91 -6.57
C ASN A 78 -5.79 -9.39 -6.64
N HIS A 79 -6.68 -10.21 -7.20
CA HIS A 79 -6.49 -11.66 -7.34
C HIS A 79 -6.31 -12.38 -6.00
N GLY A 80 -6.80 -11.79 -4.91
CA GLY A 80 -6.78 -12.37 -3.57
C GLY A 80 -7.64 -13.63 -3.42
N THR A 81 -7.41 -14.30 -2.30
CA THR A 81 -8.06 -15.58 -1.95
C THR A 81 -8.85 -15.45 -0.67
N TYR A 82 -10.08 -15.95 -0.68
CA TYR A 82 -10.95 -16.01 0.49
C TYR A 82 -10.85 -17.39 1.17
N ALA A 83 -10.98 -17.42 2.49
CA ALA A 83 -11.11 -18.64 3.25
C ALA A 83 -12.18 -18.49 4.34
N MET A 84 -13.11 -19.44 4.40
CA MET A 84 -14.15 -19.45 5.44
C MET A 84 -13.58 -19.91 6.78
N ALA A 85 -13.87 -19.13 7.84
CA ALA A 85 -13.57 -19.50 9.22
C ALA A 85 -14.83 -19.95 9.97
N HIS A 86 -15.96 -19.29 9.73
CA HIS A 86 -17.25 -19.62 10.35
C HIS A 86 -18.41 -19.43 9.38
N SER A 87 -19.39 -20.33 9.42
CA SER A 87 -20.62 -20.25 8.63
C SER A 87 -21.80 -20.77 9.43
N SER A 88 -22.71 -19.88 9.82
CA SER A 88 -24.01 -20.18 10.44
C SER A 88 -25.15 -19.70 9.55
N GLU A 89 -26.40 -19.78 10.01
CA GLU A 89 -27.57 -19.31 9.26
C GLU A 89 -27.48 -17.81 8.91
N HIS A 90 -27.17 -16.96 9.89
CA HIS A 90 -27.17 -15.50 9.74
C HIS A 90 -25.78 -14.88 9.65
N VAL A 91 -24.70 -15.62 9.92
CA VAL A 91 -23.36 -15.04 10.00
C VAL A 91 -22.35 -15.86 9.20
N LEU A 92 -21.56 -15.17 8.38
CA LEU A 92 -20.37 -15.70 7.74
C LEU A 92 -19.14 -14.91 8.22
N GLU A 93 -18.06 -15.61 8.57
CA GLU A 93 -16.78 -15.01 8.90
C GLU A 93 -15.67 -15.73 8.16
N GLY A 94 -14.64 -14.99 7.78
CA GLY A 94 -13.51 -15.55 7.07
C GLY A 94 -12.35 -14.59 6.97
N THR A 95 -11.39 -14.98 6.16
CA THR A 95 -10.21 -14.18 5.84
C THR A 95 -10.11 -13.96 4.35
N HIS A 96 -9.60 -12.81 3.96
CA HIS A 96 -9.11 -12.55 2.62
C HIS A 96 -7.62 -12.30 2.68
N VAL A 97 -6.89 -12.89 1.74
CA VAL A 97 -5.46 -12.64 1.55
C VAL A 97 -5.27 -12.05 0.18
N THR A 98 -4.67 -10.87 0.11
CA THR A 98 -4.34 -10.19 -1.17
C THR A 98 -3.53 -11.08 -2.10
N GLY A 99 -3.62 -10.90 -3.42
CA GLY A 99 -2.88 -11.72 -4.39
C GLY A 99 -1.36 -11.65 -4.25
N SER A 100 -0.82 -10.58 -3.64
CA SER A 100 0.61 -10.47 -3.29
C SER A 100 1.00 -11.35 -2.09
N GLY A 101 0.02 -11.88 -1.35
CA GLY A 101 0.23 -12.63 -0.10
C GLY A 101 0.63 -11.76 1.09
N THR A 102 0.64 -10.43 0.95
CA THR A 102 1.23 -9.52 1.95
C THR A 102 0.24 -9.16 3.05
N TYR A 103 -1.02 -8.88 2.68
CA TYR A 103 -2.06 -8.46 3.61
C TYR A 103 -3.11 -9.54 3.80
N THR A 104 -3.54 -9.68 5.05
CA THR A 104 -4.65 -10.53 5.47
C THR A 104 -5.67 -9.69 6.19
N ASP A 105 -6.89 -9.68 5.68
CA ASP A 105 -8.05 -9.06 6.30
C ASP A 105 -8.94 -10.15 6.88
N LYS A 106 -9.60 -9.87 8.00
CA LYS A 106 -10.76 -10.66 8.42
C LYS A 106 -12.01 -9.95 7.96
N PHE A 107 -12.98 -10.71 7.48
CA PHE A 107 -14.30 -10.20 7.18
C PHE A 107 -15.37 -10.90 8.00
N LYS A 108 -16.45 -10.16 8.29
CA LYS A 108 -17.67 -10.66 8.90
C LYS A 108 -18.87 -10.11 8.14
N LEU A 109 -19.81 -10.99 7.83
CA LEU A 109 -21.04 -10.71 7.09
C LEU A 109 -22.21 -11.21 7.93
N THR A 110 -23.17 -10.33 8.22
CA THR A 110 -24.39 -10.64 8.96
C THR A 110 -25.59 -10.39 8.06
N PHE A 111 -26.46 -11.39 7.93
CA PHE A 111 -27.62 -11.39 7.04
C PHE A 111 -28.89 -11.28 7.87
N GLU A 112 -29.64 -10.20 7.67
CA GLU A 112 -30.89 -9.91 8.35
C GLU A 112 -32.03 -9.78 7.33
N GLU A 113 -33.17 -10.39 7.63
CA GLU A 113 -34.35 -10.29 6.78
C GLU A 113 -34.88 -8.86 6.77
N GLY A 114 -35.13 -8.33 5.57
CA GLY A 114 -35.74 -7.00 5.38
C GLY A 114 -37.26 -7.09 5.28
N ASN A 115 -37.83 -6.43 4.26
CA ASN A 115 -39.20 -6.72 3.85
C ASN A 115 -39.31 -8.15 3.30
N PRO A 116 -40.52 -8.73 3.17
CA PRO A 116 -40.68 -10.07 2.61
C PRO A 116 -39.98 -10.21 1.24
N GLY A 117 -38.95 -11.06 1.19
CA GLY A 117 -38.14 -11.30 0.00
C GLY A 117 -36.94 -10.37 -0.20
N GLU A 118 -36.66 -9.46 0.73
CA GLU A 118 -35.50 -8.57 0.73
C GLU A 118 -34.48 -8.99 1.81
N CYS A 119 -33.20 -8.72 1.56
CA CYS A 119 -32.13 -8.98 2.52
C CYS A 119 -31.35 -7.71 2.86
N VAL A 120 -30.95 -7.60 4.13
CA VAL A 120 -30.02 -6.60 4.62
C VAL A 120 -28.73 -7.31 5.03
N LEU A 121 -27.63 -6.95 4.37
CA LEU A 121 -26.29 -7.45 4.63
C LEU A 121 -25.48 -6.38 5.37
N HIS A 122 -25.11 -6.66 6.61
CA HIS A 122 -24.10 -5.88 7.33
C HIS A 122 -22.73 -6.53 7.14
N ALA A 123 -21.78 -5.78 6.60
CA ALA A 123 -20.49 -6.30 6.20
C ALA A 123 -19.37 -5.45 6.79
N CYS A 124 -18.32 -6.10 7.28
CA CYS A 124 -17.11 -5.41 7.72
C CYS A 124 -15.87 -6.23 7.40
N SER A 125 -14.82 -5.56 6.93
CA SER A 125 -13.49 -6.10 6.68
C SER A 125 -12.45 -5.26 7.41
N GLU A 126 -11.52 -5.93 8.10
CA GLU A 126 -10.48 -5.30 8.90
C GLU A 126 -9.10 -5.96 8.67
N SER A 127 -8.11 -5.14 8.33
CA SER A 127 -6.71 -5.56 8.23
C SER A 127 -6.20 -6.09 9.55
N GLN A 128 -5.56 -7.26 9.51
CA GLN A 128 -4.98 -7.93 10.68
C GLN A 128 -3.56 -7.46 11.01
N VAL A 129 -3.03 -6.51 10.24
CA VAL A 129 -1.73 -5.87 10.46
C VAL A 129 -1.90 -4.35 10.54
N PHE A 130 -0.83 -3.67 10.96
CA PHE A 130 -0.80 -2.22 10.95
C PHE A 130 -0.97 -1.69 9.53
N SER A 131 -2.01 -0.89 9.32
CA SER A 131 -2.30 -0.22 8.06
C SER A 131 -3.11 1.05 8.34
N ILE A 132 -2.98 2.05 7.50
CA ILE A 132 -3.68 3.33 7.69
C ILE A 132 -4.64 3.61 6.55
N TYR A 133 -4.23 3.23 5.34
CA TYR A 133 -4.98 3.32 4.10
C TYR A 133 -4.70 2.05 3.30
N ASP A 134 -5.70 1.55 2.59
CA ASP A 134 -5.66 0.22 1.97
C ASP A 134 -6.07 0.24 0.49
N PHE A 135 -6.15 1.41 -0.15
CA PHE A 135 -6.40 1.53 -1.60
C PHE A 135 -7.67 0.78 -2.04
N ASP A 136 -8.74 0.94 -1.27
CA ASP A 136 -10.04 0.30 -1.43
C ASP A 136 -10.07 -1.20 -1.12
N THR A 137 -8.96 -1.82 -0.68
CA THR A 137 -8.86 -3.29 -0.47
C THR A 137 -9.96 -3.83 0.45
N ASN A 138 -10.19 -3.26 1.64
CA ASN A 138 -11.23 -3.76 2.55
C ASN A 138 -12.63 -3.53 1.97
N TYR A 139 -12.85 -2.44 1.24
CA TYR A 139 -14.14 -2.21 0.57
C TYR A 139 -14.37 -3.22 -0.55
N CYS A 140 -13.39 -3.44 -1.42
CA CYS A 140 -13.48 -4.37 -2.54
C CYS A 140 -13.53 -5.83 -2.06
N ASN A 141 -12.83 -6.19 -0.98
CA ASN A 141 -12.95 -7.49 -0.31
C ASN A 141 -14.42 -7.81 0.03
N LEU A 142 -15.17 -6.83 0.54
CA LEU A 142 -16.59 -7.02 0.83
C LEU A 142 -17.44 -6.98 -0.45
N ARG A 143 -17.26 -5.93 -1.26
CA ARG A 143 -18.09 -5.67 -2.45
C ARG A 143 -18.02 -6.82 -3.45
N ASN A 144 -16.83 -7.38 -3.66
CA ASN A 144 -16.62 -8.43 -4.63
C ASN A 144 -17.31 -9.74 -4.25
N LEU A 145 -17.81 -9.89 -3.02
CA LEU A 145 -18.62 -11.05 -2.63
C LEU A 145 -20.11 -10.95 -3.04
N TYR A 146 -20.62 -9.76 -3.35
CA TYR A 146 -22.04 -9.57 -3.70
C TYR A 146 -22.30 -8.72 -4.95
N CYS A 147 -21.26 -8.18 -5.61
CA CYS A 147 -21.44 -7.34 -6.79
C CYS A 147 -22.13 -8.08 -7.95
N SER A 148 -22.94 -7.36 -8.71
CA SER A 148 -23.81 -7.94 -9.75
C SER A 148 -23.28 -7.74 -11.17
N ALA A 149 -23.96 -8.29 -12.17
CA ALA A 149 -23.66 -8.03 -13.58
C ALA A 149 -23.75 -6.53 -13.93
N ARG A 150 -24.64 -5.78 -13.26
CA ARG A 150 -24.75 -4.32 -13.43
C ARG A 150 -23.51 -3.56 -12.95
N ASP A 151 -22.71 -4.19 -12.07
CA ASP A 151 -21.47 -3.64 -11.56
C ASP A 151 -20.25 -4.11 -12.35
N GLY A 152 -20.47 -4.85 -13.44
CA GLY A 152 -19.40 -5.48 -14.24
C GLY A 152 -18.86 -6.78 -13.64
N CYS A 153 -19.51 -7.34 -12.62
CA CYS A 153 -19.10 -8.60 -12.01
C CYS A 153 -19.75 -9.81 -12.67
N VAL A 154 -19.02 -10.92 -12.73
CA VAL A 154 -19.59 -12.22 -13.11
C VAL A 154 -20.20 -12.88 -11.87
N SER A 155 -21.49 -13.15 -11.91
CA SER A 155 -22.18 -13.94 -10.89
C SER A 155 -21.79 -15.42 -10.97
N VAL A 156 -21.64 -16.06 -9.81
CA VAL A 156 -21.26 -17.49 -9.73
C VAL A 156 -22.50 -18.38 -9.60
N HIS A 157 -23.46 -17.97 -8.78
CA HIS A 157 -24.72 -18.65 -8.51
C HIS A 157 -25.94 -17.80 -8.90
N SER A 158 -26.00 -16.55 -8.43
CA SER A 158 -27.15 -15.65 -8.62
C SER A 158 -26.72 -14.24 -9.02
N ASP A 159 -27.43 -13.63 -9.97
CA ASP A 159 -27.31 -12.19 -10.24
C ASP A 159 -28.16 -11.41 -9.23
N LEU A 160 -27.48 -10.75 -8.29
CA LEU A 160 -28.11 -10.04 -7.17
C LEU A 160 -28.60 -8.64 -7.60
N THR A 161 -29.74 -8.22 -7.09
CA THR A 161 -30.30 -6.88 -7.32
C THR A 161 -30.05 -6.01 -6.10
N LEU A 162 -28.95 -5.25 -6.13
CA LEU A 162 -28.61 -4.29 -5.10
C LEU A 162 -29.56 -3.08 -5.17
N LYS A 163 -30.35 -2.89 -4.11
CA LYS A 163 -31.27 -1.76 -3.93
C LYS A 163 -30.54 -0.52 -3.42
N LYS A 164 -29.66 -0.73 -2.43
CA LYS A 164 -28.92 0.35 -1.78
C LYS A 164 -27.64 -0.19 -1.15
N GLU A 165 -26.62 0.66 -1.11
CA GLU A 165 -25.41 0.45 -0.33
C GLU A 165 -25.16 1.70 0.51
N GLU A 166 -24.93 1.52 1.80
CA GLU A 166 -24.62 2.57 2.75
C GLU A 166 -23.24 2.30 3.34
N LEU A 167 -22.33 3.25 3.15
CA LEU A 167 -20.97 3.15 3.67
C LEU A 167 -20.95 3.57 5.15
N GLY A 168 -20.33 2.73 5.97
CA GLY A 168 -19.94 3.05 7.34
C GLY A 168 -18.51 3.57 7.37
N SER A 169 -17.66 2.92 8.16
CA SER A 169 -16.27 3.34 8.32
C SER A 169 -15.40 2.80 7.18
N CYS A 170 -15.41 3.45 6.01
CA CYS A 170 -14.55 3.12 4.86
C CYS A 170 -13.74 4.33 4.40
N LEU A 171 -12.44 4.36 4.72
CA LEU A 171 -11.56 5.46 4.34
C LEU A 171 -11.31 5.52 2.82
N ALA A 172 -11.25 4.35 2.18
CA ALA A 172 -11.18 4.14 0.74
C ALA A 172 -12.38 3.26 0.30
N HIS A 173 -13.06 3.63 -0.78
CA HIS A 173 -14.29 2.95 -1.24
C HIS A 173 -14.64 3.21 -2.73
N ASN A 174 -13.66 3.35 -3.61
CA ASN A 174 -13.91 3.54 -5.03
C ASN A 174 -14.37 2.24 -5.71
N LYS A 175 -15.68 2.09 -5.89
CA LYS A 175 -16.29 0.93 -6.60
C LYS A 175 -15.63 0.55 -7.94
N ARG A 176 -15.07 1.51 -8.68
CA ARG A 176 -14.44 1.22 -9.98
C ARG A 176 -13.16 0.40 -9.83
N THR A 177 -12.43 0.56 -8.73
CA THR A 177 -11.17 -0.16 -8.50
C THR A 177 -11.41 -1.63 -8.15
N CYS A 178 -12.62 -2.00 -7.72
CA CYS A 178 -12.93 -3.37 -7.30
C CYS A 178 -12.99 -4.38 -8.46
N THR A 179 -13.30 -3.93 -9.67
CA THR A 179 -13.35 -4.77 -10.87
C THR A 179 -12.25 -4.44 -11.88
N SER A 180 -11.45 -3.42 -11.59
CA SER A 180 -10.25 -3.07 -12.35
C SER A 180 -9.11 -3.91 -11.79
N ALA A 181 -8.82 -5.05 -12.41
CA ALA A 181 -7.58 -5.75 -12.10
C ALA A 181 -6.41 -4.78 -12.34
N PRO A 182 -5.35 -4.75 -11.50
CA PRO A 182 -4.11 -4.13 -11.91
C PRO A 182 -3.71 -4.79 -13.23
N ALA A 183 -3.37 -3.97 -14.23
CA ALA A 183 -2.90 -4.47 -15.50
C ALA A 183 -1.84 -5.54 -15.24
N ALA A 184 -2.16 -6.79 -15.58
CA ALA A 184 -1.19 -7.86 -15.63
C ALA A 184 -0.20 -7.49 -16.72
N ASN A 185 0.82 -6.71 -16.37
CA ASN A 185 1.99 -6.56 -17.21
C ASN A 185 2.65 -7.93 -17.31
N GLY A 186 2.36 -8.61 -18.43
CA GLY A 186 3.20 -9.62 -19.03
C GLY A 186 3.18 -11.00 -18.39
N LEU A 187 2.10 -11.76 -18.58
CA LEU A 187 2.22 -13.22 -18.69
C LEU A 187 1.10 -13.82 -19.56
N LEU A 188 1.12 -13.43 -20.83
CA LEU A 188 0.62 -14.28 -21.90
C LEU A 188 1.83 -14.81 -22.69
N ASP A 189 1.79 -16.13 -22.91
CA ASP A 189 2.58 -16.94 -23.83
C ASP A 189 4.01 -17.38 -23.44
N VAL A 190 4.10 -18.32 -22.49
CA VAL A 190 5.01 -19.48 -22.65
C VAL A 190 4.27 -20.78 -22.33
N LEU A 191 3.37 -21.18 -23.23
CA LEU A 191 3.13 -22.61 -23.45
C LEU A 191 4.10 -23.08 -24.54
N PRO A 192 4.85 -24.18 -24.34
CA PRO A 192 5.80 -24.65 -25.32
C PRO A 192 5.04 -25.18 -26.55
N PRO A 193 5.45 -24.86 -27.78
CA PRO A 193 4.82 -25.42 -28.95
C PRO A 193 5.06 -26.93 -28.99
N ARG A 194 3.97 -27.70 -28.88
CA ARG A 194 3.91 -29.13 -29.24
C ARG A 194 4.22 -29.32 -30.73
N LYS A 195 5.50 -29.30 -31.11
CA LYS A 195 6.01 -29.86 -32.38
C LYS A 195 7.47 -30.29 -32.27
N PHE A 196 7.75 -31.36 -31.52
CA PHE A 196 8.91 -32.22 -31.83
C PHE A 196 8.79 -33.62 -31.21
N LEU A 197 7.74 -34.36 -31.59
CA LEU A 197 7.68 -35.81 -31.41
C LEU A 197 7.27 -36.47 -32.73
N GLN A 198 8.08 -36.28 -33.77
CA GLN A 198 8.19 -37.24 -34.86
C GLN A 198 9.40 -36.92 -35.73
N ARG A 199 10.55 -37.45 -35.33
CA ARG A 199 11.65 -37.92 -36.18
C ARG A 199 12.79 -38.26 -35.24
N LEU A 200 12.94 -39.55 -35.00
CA LEU A 200 14.20 -40.29 -34.90
C LEU A 200 13.88 -41.71 -34.40
N PHE A 201 13.05 -42.41 -35.18
CA PHE A 201 13.18 -43.86 -35.29
C PHE A 201 13.48 -44.14 -36.76
N SER A 202 14.50 -44.97 -36.98
CA SER A 202 15.10 -45.36 -38.27
C SER A 202 16.25 -44.46 -38.72
N ASP A 203 17.49 -44.79 -38.34
CA ASP A 203 18.22 -45.76 -39.16
C ASP A 203 19.35 -46.45 -38.37
N ARG A 204 19.66 -47.68 -38.79
CA ARG A 204 20.74 -48.53 -38.28
C ARG A 204 22.08 -48.02 -38.82
N GLY A 205 23.12 -48.04 -37.99
CA GLY A 205 24.47 -47.74 -38.46
C GLY A 205 25.54 -48.00 -37.41
N THR A 206 26.02 -49.24 -37.38
CA THR A 206 27.16 -49.75 -36.62
C THR A 206 28.44 -48.90 -36.76
N ARG A 207 29.09 -48.51 -35.65
CA ARG A 207 30.57 -48.53 -35.56
C ARG A 207 31.11 -48.51 -34.13
N ALA A 208 32.01 -49.48 -33.91
CA ALA A 208 32.93 -49.79 -32.81
C ALA A 208 33.21 -48.74 -31.72
N GLN A 209 33.18 -49.26 -30.48
CA GLN A 209 33.67 -48.65 -29.25
C GLN A 209 35.20 -48.47 -29.25
N ARG A 210 35.67 -47.31 -28.77
CA ARG A 210 36.98 -47.14 -28.12
C ARG A 210 36.76 -46.45 -26.78
N PRO A 211 37.41 -46.90 -25.68
CA PRO A 211 37.29 -46.24 -24.39
C PRO A 211 38.19 -45.00 -24.37
N LEU A 212 37.62 -43.84 -24.04
CA LEU A 212 38.37 -42.62 -23.75
C LEU A 212 38.50 -42.49 -22.23
N GLU A 213 39.75 -42.46 -21.79
CA GLU A 213 40.20 -42.32 -20.40
C GLU A 213 39.69 -41.02 -19.78
N LEU A 214 39.19 -41.14 -18.55
CA LEU A 214 38.74 -40.03 -17.72
C LEU A 214 39.96 -39.42 -17.01
N THR A 215 40.59 -38.40 -17.61
CA THR A 215 41.62 -37.61 -16.92
C THR A 215 40.94 -36.50 -16.13
N SER A 216 40.95 -36.60 -14.80
CA SER A 216 40.51 -35.55 -13.89
C SER A 216 41.52 -34.40 -13.91
N SER A 217 41.24 -33.33 -14.64
CA SER A 217 41.83 -32.02 -14.36
C SER A 217 40.88 -31.28 -13.41
N GLU A 218 41.27 -31.16 -12.15
CA GLU A 218 40.64 -30.21 -11.22
C GLU A 218 40.85 -28.80 -11.76
N ALA A 219 39.83 -28.27 -12.44
CA ALA A 219 39.70 -26.85 -12.65
C ALA A 219 39.37 -26.24 -11.29
N VAL A 220 40.35 -25.57 -10.68
CA VAL A 220 40.13 -24.67 -9.54
C VAL A 220 39.23 -23.55 -10.05
N ILE A 221 37.93 -23.70 -9.86
CA ILE A 221 36.97 -22.61 -9.98
C ILE A 221 37.30 -21.68 -8.81
N PRO A 222 37.73 -20.43 -9.03
CA PRO A 222 37.86 -19.49 -7.92
C PRO A 222 36.47 -19.33 -7.31
N ALA A 223 36.36 -19.67 -6.03
CA ALA A 223 35.16 -19.37 -5.26
C ALA A 223 34.91 -17.88 -5.37
N VAL A 224 33.87 -17.50 -6.12
CA VAL A 224 33.29 -16.16 -6.04
C VAL A 224 32.76 -16.07 -4.62
N SER A 225 33.50 -15.32 -3.80
CA SER A 225 33.09 -14.91 -2.47
C SER A 225 31.79 -14.11 -2.59
N ASP A 226 30.65 -14.80 -2.50
CA ASP A 226 29.34 -14.19 -2.29
C ASP A 226 29.24 -13.71 -0.84
N SER A 227 30.07 -12.72 -0.48
CA SER A 227 29.78 -11.88 0.66
C SER A 227 28.66 -10.95 0.22
N LYS A 228 27.44 -11.29 0.61
CA LYS A 228 26.25 -10.45 0.53
C LYS A 228 26.53 -9.08 1.20
N GLU A 229 27.17 -8.13 0.52
CA GLU A 229 27.52 -6.78 1.02
C GLU A 229 26.29 -5.90 1.22
N ALA A 230 25.98 -5.49 2.46
CA ALA A 230 24.80 -4.68 2.80
C ALA A 230 24.58 -3.50 1.83
N CYS A 231 23.33 -3.09 1.61
CA CYS A 231 23.06 -1.92 0.78
C CYS A 231 23.83 -0.70 1.30
N PRO A 232 24.39 0.14 0.40
CA PRO A 232 25.16 1.29 0.81
C PRO A 232 24.27 2.26 1.60
N ILE A 233 24.83 2.82 2.65
CA ILE A 233 24.20 3.90 3.40
C ILE A 233 24.25 5.14 2.52
N VAL A 234 23.08 5.67 2.18
CA VAL A 234 22.99 6.88 1.36
C VAL A 234 22.89 8.12 2.25
N GLU A 235 23.56 9.17 1.79
CA GLU A 235 23.49 10.51 2.38
C GLU A 235 22.51 11.39 1.59
N THR A 236 21.85 12.27 2.33
CA THR A 236 20.93 13.30 1.86
C THR A 236 21.66 14.52 1.29
N GLN A 237 20.93 15.42 0.64
CA GLN A 237 21.46 16.66 0.11
C GLN A 237 21.99 17.56 1.24
N PRO A 238 23.28 17.93 1.25
CA PRO A 238 23.79 18.87 2.24
C PRO A 238 23.24 20.29 2.00
N ASN A 239 23.11 21.05 3.09
CA ASN A 239 22.63 22.44 3.09
C ASN A 239 21.29 22.61 2.36
N PHE A 240 20.38 21.65 2.53
CA PHE A 240 19.10 21.64 1.85
C PHE A 240 18.17 22.75 2.36
N ASP A 241 17.69 23.58 1.44
CA ASP A 241 16.72 24.64 1.70
C ASP A 241 15.30 24.11 1.48
N LEU A 242 14.67 23.68 2.58
CA LEU A 242 13.31 23.19 2.57
C LEU A 242 12.30 24.25 2.10
N SER A 243 12.54 25.54 2.41
CA SER A 243 11.61 26.61 2.03
C SER A 243 11.57 26.79 0.52
N ALA A 244 12.73 26.74 -0.15
CA ALA A 244 12.80 26.75 -1.61
C ALA A 244 12.17 25.49 -2.21
N TYR A 245 12.45 24.31 -1.65
CA TYR A 245 11.93 23.04 -2.15
C TYR A 245 10.39 23.01 -2.21
N VAL A 246 9.73 23.48 -1.15
CA VAL A 246 8.26 23.48 -1.03
C VAL A 246 7.57 24.70 -1.66
N ALA A 247 8.33 25.67 -2.19
CA ALA A 247 7.79 26.93 -2.68
C ALA A 247 6.92 26.81 -3.94
N ALA A 248 7.14 25.76 -4.73
CA ALA A 248 6.44 25.54 -5.99
C ALA A 248 6.17 24.06 -6.23
N ARG A 249 5.35 23.79 -7.24
CA ARG A 249 4.98 22.46 -7.71
C ARG A 249 6.22 21.69 -8.21
N TRP A 250 6.16 20.37 -8.04
CA TRP A 250 7.04 19.40 -8.67
C TRP A 250 6.25 18.51 -9.61
N TYR A 251 6.84 18.18 -10.75
CA TYR A 251 6.34 17.18 -11.68
C TYR A 251 7.20 15.92 -11.55
N VAL A 252 6.55 14.78 -11.34
CA VAL A 252 7.26 13.50 -11.24
C VAL A 252 7.57 13.03 -12.64
N GLN A 253 8.86 12.85 -12.96
CA GLN A 253 9.28 12.39 -14.28
C GLN A 253 9.48 10.87 -14.30
N GLN A 254 10.00 10.34 -13.19
CA GLN A 254 10.10 8.90 -12.98
C GLN A 254 9.84 8.55 -11.51
N GLN A 255 9.23 7.40 -11.27
CA GLN A 255 9.02 6.89 -9.92
C GLN A 255 9.06 5.37 -9.87
N MET A 256 9.46 4.82 -8.73
CA MET A 256 9.33 3.40 -8.43
C MET A 256 7.89 3.07 -8.09
N ALA A 257 7.34 2.01 -8.70
CA ALA A 257 6.04 1.48 -8.32
C ALA A 257 6.07 0.99 -6.86
N THR A 258 5.08 1.42 -6.08
CA THR A 258 4.86 0.95 -4.71
C THR A 258 3.43 0.49 -4.56
N GLU A 259 3.13 -0.14 -3.43
CA GLU A 259 1.78 -0.57 -3.08
C GLU A 259 0.74 0.57 -3.17
N TYR A 260 1.16 1.79 -2.85
CA TYR A 260 0.29 2.98 -2.84
C TYR A 260 0.40 3.87 -4.08
N LEU A 261 1.37 3.61 -4.95
CA LEU A 261 1.60 4.30 -6.22
C LEU A 261 1.84 3.24 -7.29
N PRO A 262 0.78 2.51 -7.71
CA PRO A 262 0.92 1.49 -8.74
C PRO A 262 1.29 2.13 -10.09
N SER A 263 1.97 1.37 -10.94
CA SER A 263 2.39 1.81 -12.28
C SER A 263 1.25 2.35 -13.15
N SER A 264 0.03 1.86 -12.93
CA SER A 264 -1.15 2.33 -13.65
C SER A 264 -1.45 3.81 -13.41
N TRP A 265 -0.94 4.40 -12.31
CA TRP A 265 -1.14 5.81 -11.94
C TRP A 265 -0.01 6.74 -12.45
N ASN A 266 0.88 6.26 -13.31
CA ASN A 266 2.04 7.03 -13.80
C ASN A 266 1.66 8.03 -14.92
N PHE A 267 0.57 8.78 -14.75
CA PHE A 267 0.15 9.84 -15.66
C PHE A 267 -0.08 11.14 -14.89
N CYS A 268 0.42 12.26 -15.43
CA CYS A 268 0.23 13.61 -14.89
C CYS A 268 0.60 13.78 -13.41
N THR A 269 1.51 12.95 -12.90
CA THR A 269 1.82 12.89 -11.47
C THR A 269 2.57 14.15 -11.02
N GLN A 270 2.09 14.79 -9.96
CA GLN A 270 2.68 16.02 -9.42
C GLN A 270 2.54 16.06 -7.89
N ALA A 271 3.43 16.83 -7.26
CA ALA A 271 3.42 17.10 -5.84
C ALA A 271 3.43 18.61 -5.58
N VAL A 272 2.54 19.06 -4.71
CA VAL A 272 2.49 20.44 -4.22
C VAL A 272 2.51 20.41 -2.71
N TYR A 273 3.30 21.32 -2.14
CA TYR A 273 3.49 21.45 -0.72
C TYR A 273 2.96 22.80 -0.26
N LYS A 274 2.21 22.81 0.83
CA LYS A 274 1.68 24.03 1.43
C LYS A 274 2.19 24.14 2.86
N PRO A 275 3.18 25.01 3.14
CA PRO A 275 3.59 25.33 4.49
C PRO A 275 2.39 25.78 5.32
N LEU A 276 2.28 25.26 6.54
CA LEU A 276 1.23 25.64 7.48
C LEU A 276 1.65 26.89 8.24
N GLU A 277 0.75 27.86 8.39
CA GLU A 277 0.99 29.08 9.18
C GLU A 277 1.34 28.75 10.64
N ARG A 278 0.79 27.64 11.14
CA ARG A 278 1.05 27.11 12.48
C ARG A 278 1.19 25.60 12.40
N LYS A 279 2.08 25.07 13.23
CA LYS A 279 2.21 23.63 13.46
C LYS A 279 0.85 23.03 13.82
N SER A 280 0.48 21.92 13.19
CA SER A 280 -0.76 21.21 13.51
C SER A 280 -0.69 20.59 14.91
N PHE A 281 -1.84 20.16 15.44
CA PHE A 281 -1.89 19.48 16.73
C PHE A 281 -0.95 18.27 16.82
N ASN A 282 -0.87 17.47 15.75
CA ASN A 282 0.01 16.30 15.64
C ASN A 282 1.45 16.64 15.25
N GLY A 283 1.76 17.93 15.12
CA GLY A 283 3.12 18.41 14.94
C GLY A 283 3.56 18.64 13.49
N TYR A 284 2.67 18.45 12.52
CA TYR A 284 3.01 18.67 11.11
C TYR A 284 3.18 20.16 10.79
N THR A 285 4.03 20.47 9.82
CA THR A 285 4.34 21.85 9.40
C THR A 285 4.03 22.10 7.92
N ILE A 286 3.77 21.05 7.14
CA ILE A 286 3.49 21.13 5.70
C ILE A 286 2.27 20.25 5.40
N GLN A 287 1.30 20.78 4.65
CA GLN A 287 0.25 20.00 4.00
C GLN A 287 0.77 19.51 2.63
N VAL A 288 0.57 18.23 2.32
CA VAL A 288 1.02 17.60 1.08
C VAL A 288 -0.18 17.30 0.18
N HIS A 289 -0.12 17.83 -1.04
CA HIS A 289 -1.10 17.60 -2.10
C HIS A 289 -0.43 16.86 -3.25
N ASN A 290 -0.71 15.56 -3.37
CA ASN A 290 -0.30 14.78 -4.54
C ASN A 290 -1.49 14.60 -5.47
N TYR A 291 -1.17 14.53 -6.75
CA TYR A 291 -2.10 14.27 -7.84
C TYR A 291 -1.48 13.26 -8.79
N ALA A 292 -2.28 12.32 -9.27
CA ALA A 292 -1.91 11.37 -10.30
C ALA A 292 -3.15 11.03 -11.14
N GLU A 293 -2.93 10.52 -12.35
CA GLU A 293 -3.96 10.01 -13.24
C GLU A 293 -3.62 8.59 -13.69
N GLU A 294 -4.65 7.86 -14.10
CA GLU A 294 -4.49 6.66 -14.94
C GLU A 294 -4.54 7.03 -16.42
N GLU A 295 -4.21 6.07 -17.30
CA GLU A 295 -4.23 6.29 -18.76
C GLU A 295 -5.60 6.75 -19.28
N ASP A 296 -6.68 6.31 -18.64
CA ASP A 296 -8.05 6.68 -19.00
C ASP A 296 -8.50 8.05 -18.42
N GLY A 297 -7.61 8.74 -17.70
CA GLY A 297 -7.87 10.01 -17.03
C GLY A 297 -8.53 9.88 -15.66
N THR A 298 -8.63 8.66 -15.09
CA THR A 298 -9.08 8.48 -13.70
C THR A 298 -8.13 9.19 -12.74
N VAL A 299 -8.67 10.12 -11.95
CA VAL A 299 -7.89 11.03 -11.10
C VAL A 299 -7.75 10.48 -9.67
N HIS A 300 -6.52 10.53 -9.14
CA HIS A 300 -6.17 10.21 -7.76
C HIS A 300 -5.59 11.43 -7.06
N LYS A 301 -6.15 11.80 -5.90
CA LYS A 301 -5.70 12.96 -5.12
C LYS A 301 -5.63 12.65 -3.64
N THR A 302 -4.62 13.21 -2.97
CA THR A 302 -4.51 13.08 -1.51
C THR A 302 -5.40 14.06 -0.75
N GLY A 303 -5.81 15.17 -1.38
CA GLY A 303 -6.54 16.26 -0.71
C GLY A 303 -5.82 16.70 0.56
N ASN A 304 -6.55 16.82 1.68
CA ASN A 304 -5.99 17.21 2.98
C ASN A 304 -5.49 16.03 3.82
N PHE A 305 -5.36 14.83 3.25
CA PHE A 305 -5.03 13.62 4.00
C PHE A 305 -3.58 13.59 4.47
N LEU A 306 -2.62 13.96 3.61
CA LEU A 306 -1.19 13.82 3.88
C LEU A 306 -0.54 15.11 4.38
N CYS A 307 0.29 14.98 5.40
CA CYS A 307 1.10 16.05 5.95
C CYS A 307 2.57 15.61 6.05
N ALA A 308 3.45 16.60 6.13
CA ALA A 308 4.87 16.41 6.32
C ALA A 308 5.45 17.36 7.38
N MET A 309 6.62 17.01 7.87
CA MET A 309 7.46 17.85 8.72
C MET A 309 8.92 17.41 8.63
N GLU A 310 9.85 18.28 8.99
CA GLU A 310 11.25 17.88 9.23
C GLU A 310 11.29 16.84 10.34
N ASP A 311 12.17 15.84 10.19
CA ASP A 311 12.45 14.86 11.23
C ASP A 311 13.21 15.56 12.39
N PRO A 312 12.59 15.74 13.57
CA PRO A 312 13.20 16.49 14.65
C PRO A 312 14.40 15.77 15.28
N GLU A 313 14.56 14.47 15.02
CA GLU A 313 15.68 13.67 15.56
C GLU A 313 16.85 13.57 14.58
N ALA A 314 16.64 13.89 13.30
CA ALA A 314 17.64 13.72 12.26
C ALA A 314 18.73 14.81 12.25
N ASN A 315 18.43 16.00 12.76
CA ASN A 315 19.27 17.20 12.63
C ASN A 315 19.73 17.44 11.16
N ASP A 316 18.81 17.24 10.23
CA ASP A 316 19.04 17.26 8.79
C ASP A 316 17.75 17.67 8.07
N SER A 317 17.73 18.87 7.49
CA SER A 317 16.54 19.45 6.84
C SER A 317 16.09 18.67 5.60
N ALA A 318 16.97 17.85 5.01
CA ALA A 318 16.63 17.00 3.87
C ALA A 318 15.93 15.70 4.28
N LYS A 319 15.75 15.44 5.59
CA LYS A 319 14.99 14.29 6.11
C LYS A 319 13.66 14.76 6.66
N LEU A 320 12.61 14.40 5.94
CA LEU A 320 11.24 14.66 6.34
C LEU A 320 10.56 13.38 6.81
N LEU A 321 9.50 13.55 7.60
CA LEU A 321 8.52 12.54 7.96
C LEU A 321 7.21 12.90 7.27
N VAL A 322 6.61 11.93 6.56
CA VAL A 322 5.35 12.09 5.82
C VAL A 322 4.34 11.09 6.35
N GLY A 323 3.11 11.52 6.59
CA GLY A 323 2.04 10.63 7.00
C GLY A 323 0.69 11.34 7.10
N PRO A 324 -0.36 10.62 7.52
CA PRO A 324 -1.71 11.18 7.55
C PRO A 324 -1.85 12.26 8.63
N CYS A 325 -2.37 13.43 8.24
CA CYS A 325 -2.42 14.63 9.08
C CYS A 325 -3.15 14.42 10.42
N PHE A 326 -4.17 13.56 10.44
CA PHE A 326 -5.01 13.32 11.61
C PHE A 326 -4.37 12.34 12.61
N LEU A 327 -3.29 11.65 12.25
CA LEU A 327 -2.57 10.76 13.16
C LEU A 327 -1.41 11.45 13.86
N PRO A 328 -1.10 11.08 15.12
CA PRO A 328 0.12 11.53 15.79
C PRO A 328 1.34 11.21 14.94
N ASN A 329 2.35 12.08 14.91
CA ASN A 329 3.61 11.76 14.27
C ASN A 329 4.40 10.75 15.13
N ILE A 330 4.47 9.49 14.67
CA ILE A 330 5.28 8.43 15.26
C ILE A 330 6.11 7.79 14.13
N PRO A 331 7.41 8.14 14.02
CA PRO A 331 8.30 7.64 12.96
C PRO A 331 8.26 6.12 12.83
N GLY A 332 8.13 5.62 11.60
CA GLY A 332 8.08 4.20 11.27
C GLY A 332 6.76 3.50 11.59
N ARG A 333 5.82 4.18 12.26
CA ARG A 333 4.44 3.69 12.44
C ARG A 333 3.48 4.51 11.59
N THR A 334 3.19 5.73 12.02
CA THR A 334 2.20 6.60 11.36
C THR A 334 2.82 7.57 10.36
N THR A 335 4.15 7.73 10.39
CA THR A 335 4.92 8.51 9.43
C THR A 335 6.06 7.70 8.83
N GLY A 336 6.27 7.86 7.53
CA GLY A 336 7.37 7.28 6.78
C GLY A 336 8.45 8.33 6.44
N PRO A 337 9.71 7.89 6.26
CA PRO A 337 10.78 8.78 5.84
C PRO A 337 10.58 9.27 4.39
N TYR A 338 10.89 10.54 4.16
CA TYR A 338 10.97 11.17 2.85
C TYR A 338 12.27 11.96 2.78
N TRP A 339 13.26 11.44 2.07
CA TRP A 339 14.63 11.93 2.10
C TRP A 339 15.01 12.53 0.75
N VAL A 340 15.41 13.79 0.73
CA VAL A 340 15.94 14.45 -0.47
C VAL A 340 17.42 14.14 -0.60
N LEU A 341 17.77 13.31 -1.58
CA LEU A 341 19.13 12.79 -1.77
C LEU A 341 20.02 13.69 -2.61
N ALA A 342 19.41 14.42 -3.54
CA ALA A 342 20.05 15.44 -4.36
C ALA A 342 19.01 16.46 -4.80
N TYR A 343 19.36 17.74 -4.79
CA TYR A 343 18.45 18.81 -5.18
C TYR A 343 19.23 20.00 -5.71
N ASP A 344 18.75 20.59 -6.79
CA ASP A 344 19.23 21.85 -7.33
C ASP A 344 18.04 22.64 -7.88
N GLU A 345 17.75 23.78 -7.26
CA GLU A 345 16.63 24.63 -7.67
C GLU A 345 16.89 25.34 -9.01
N GLY A 346 18.15 25.67 -9.30
CA GLY A 346 18.52 26.39 -10.52
C GLY A 346 18.43 25.50 -11.76
N GLU A 347 18.84 24.24 -11.64
CA GLU A 347 18.62 23.21 -12.65
C GLU A 347 17.20 22.64 -12.61
N GLY A 348 16.50 22.80 -11.47
CA GLY A 348 15.10 22.44 -11.29
C GLY A 348 14.86 20.94 -11.17
N PHE A 349 15.70 20.22 -10.41
CA PHE A 349 15.51 18.79 -10.15
C PHE A 349 15.57 18.42 -8.67
N ALA A 350 14.97 17.28 -8.33
CA ALA A 350 15.18 16.60 -7.06
C ALA A 350 15.19 15.07 -7.23
N LEU A 351 16.06 14.41 -6.49
CA LEU A 351 16.07 12.96 -6.27
C LEU A 351 15.62 12.68 -4.85
N ILE A 352 14.57 11.87 -4.70
CA ILE A 352 13.96 11.58 -3.42
C ILE A 352 13.91 10.08 -3.21
N SER A 353 14.18 9.62 -1.99
CA SER A 353 14.01 8.24 -1.56
C SER A 353 13.12 8.16 -0.34
N GLY A 354 12.33 7.09 -0.23
CA GLY A 354 11.56 6.76 0.97
C GLY A 354 12.45 6.26 2.11
N GLY A 355 13.56 6.94 2.42
CA GLY A 355 14.56 6.51 3.41
C GLY A 355 15.77 5.79 2.80
N GLN A 356 16.44 4.97 3.62
CA GLN A 356 17.58 4.15 3.18
C GLN A 356 17.12 3.02 2.26
N PRO A 357 17.87 2.71 1.18
CA PRO A 357 17.64 1.48 0.45
C PRO A 357 18.10 0.28 1.29
N THR A 358 17.22 -0.72 1.42
CA THR A 358 17.47 -1.91 2.26
C THR A 358 17.27 -3.22 1.49
N VAL A 359 16.70 -3.14 0.29
CA VAL A 359 16.41 -4.30 -0.57
C VAL A 359 17.47 -4.37 -1.67
N ARG A 360 18.12 -5.52 -1.81
CA ARG A 360 19.05 -5.74 -2.92
C ARG A 360 18.34 -6.20 -4.17
N THR A 361 18.87 -5.75 -5.29
CA THR A 361 18.54 -6.24 -6.62
C THR A 361 19.83 -6.70 -7.33
N PRO A 362 19.73 -7.35 -8.50
CA PRO A 362 20.92 -7.66 -9.31
C PRO A 362 21.72 -6.42 -9.76
N ASP A 363 21.07 -5.27 -9.88
CA ASP A 363 21.63 -4.05 -10.46
C ASP A 363 21.95 -2.94 -9.42
N GLY A 364 21.68 -3.20 -8.13
CA GLY A 364 21.98 -2.28 -7.04
C GLY A 364 21.11 -2.51 -5.80
N CYS A 365 20.63 -1.43 -5.21
CA CYS A 365 19.73 -1.45 -4.08
C CYS A 365 18.50 -0.57 -4.28
N THR A 366 17.41 -0.93 -3.63
CA THR A 366 16.16 -0.16 -3.64
C THR A 366 15.54 -0.13 -2.24
N THR A 367 14.57 0.74 -2.06
CA THR A 367 13.70 0.76 -0.88
C THR A 367 12.72 -0.41 -0.91
N SER A 368 11.88 -0.57 0.12
CA SER A 368 10.75 -1.50 0.01
C SER A 368 9.74 -1.03 -1.06
N ALA A 369 8.87 -1.92 -1.51
CA ALA A 369 7.74 -1.59 -2.38
C ALA A 369 6.42 -1.42 -1.61
N GLY A 370 6.47 -1.42 -0.27
CA GLY A 370 5.29 -1.25 0.59
C GLY A 370 4.88 0.22 0.73
N THR A 371 4.36 0.58 1.91
CA THR A 371 3.91 1.96 2.18
C THR A 371 5.01 2.85 2.77
N ASN A 372 5.49 2.53 3.98
CA ASN A 372 6.54 3.31 4.65
C ASN A 372 7.92 2.75 4.29
N GLY A 373 8.92 3.62 4.17
CA GLY A 373 10.26 3.14 3.82
C GLY A 373 10.36 2.70 2.35
N ALA A 374 9.54 3.29 1.48
CA ALA A 374 9.27 2.82 0.13
C ALA A 374 9.27 3.96 -0.88
N GLY A 375 9.73 3.67 -2.09
CA GLY A 375 9.73 4.56 -3.24
C GLY A 375 11.07 5.26 -3.48
N LEU A 376 11.27 5.57 -4.76
CA LEU A 376 12.36 6.36 -5.30
C LEU A 376 11.74 7.23 -6.39
N TRP A 377 12.04 8.53 -6.39
CA TRP A 377 11.41 9.48 -7.31
C TRP A 377 12.43 10.45 -7.91
N ILE A 378 12.20 10.80 -9.17
CA ILE A 378 12.89 11.88 -9.88
C ILE A 378 11.85 12.95 -10.21
N PHE A 379 12.01 14.11 -9.60
CA PHE A 379 11.15 15.27 -9.80
C PHE A 379 11.86 16.34 -10.63
N THR A 380 11.08 17.11 -11.39
CA THR A 380 11.54 18.31 -12.07
C THR A 380 10.57 19.48 -11.85
N ARG A 381 11.08 20.71 -11.96
CA ARG A 381 10.26 21.93 -11.94
C ARG A 381 9.44 22.11 -13.22
N GLN A 382 9.94 21.60 -14.35
CA GLN A 382 9.24 21.62 -15.64
C GLN A 382 8.39 20.36 -15.80
N GLN A 383 7.17 20.52 -16.32
CA GLN A 383 6.28 19.40 -16.62
C GLN A 383 6.77 18.58 -17.81
N THR A 384 7.15 19.28 -18.88
CA THR A 384 7.72 18.65 -20.07
C THR A 384 9.04 17.95 -19.73
N ARG A 385 9.15 16.70 -20.18
CA ARG A 385 10.33 15.85 -20.04
C ARG A 385 11.59 16.54 -20.57
N ASP A 386 12.63 16.61 -19.74
CA ASP A 386 14.02 16.84 -20.17
C ASP A 386 14.82 15.56 -19.92
N ASP A 387 15.01 14.75 -20.97
CA ASP A 387 15.73 13.48 -20.87
C ASP A 387 17.18 13.64 -20.40
N LYS A 388 17.83 14.78 -20.70
CA LYS A 388 19.21 14.99 -20.23
C LYS A 388 19.23 15.21 -18.74
N LEU A 389 18.30 16.02 -18.22
CA LEU A 389 18.16 16.27 -16.80
C LEU A 389 17.76 14.98 -16.06
N VAL A 390 16.74 14.26 -16.53
CA VAL A 390 16.31 12.98 -15.93
C VAL A 390 17.46 11.98 -15.91
N ASN A 391 18.20 11.81 -17.01
CA ASN A 391 19.35 10.91 -17.05
C ASN A 391 20.50 11.34 -16.14
N LYS A 392 20.73 12.65 -15.96
CA LYS A 392 21.67 13.16 -14.96
C LYS A 392 21.25 12.71 -13.56
N VAL A 393 19.98 12.87 -13.20
CA VAL A 393 19.47 12.48 -11.87
C VAL A 393 19.52 10.96 -11.66
N ARG A 394 19.18 10.17 -12.69
CA ARG A 394 19.40 8.70 -12.68
C ARG A 394 20.87 8.36 -12.42
N GLY A 395 21.80 9.10 -13.03
CA GLY A 395 23.24 8.94 -12.79
C GLY A 395 23.63 9.20 -11.34
N ILE A 396 23.05 10.23 -10.70
CA ILE A 396 23.25 10.53 -9.28
C ILE A 396 22.70 9.39 -8.39
N ALA A 397 21.50 8.88 -8.69
CA ALA A 397 20.90 7.77 -7.96
C ALA A 397 21.78 6.50 -8.06
N LYS A 398 22.22 6.16 -9.27
CA LYS A 398 23.11 5.02 -9.52
C LYS A 398 24.45 5.17 -8.79
N ALA A 399 25.03 6.36 -8.77
CA ALA A 399 26.28 6.64 -8.04
C ALA A 399 26.12 6.48 -6.51
N LYS A 400 24.93 6.71 -5.98
CA LYS A 400 24.57 6.42 -4.58
C LYS A 400 24.25 4.93 -4.32
N GLY A 401 24.30 4.09 -5.35
CA GLY A 401 24.06 2.65 -5.25
C GLY A 401 22.61 2.21 -5.44
N PHE A 402 21.73 3.10 -5.90
CA PHE A 402 20.37 2.71 -6.25
C PHE A 402 20.35 1.90 -7.54
N ASP A 403 19.53 0.87 -7.54
CA ASP A 403 19.04 0.25 -8.76
C ASP A 403 18.04 1.21 -9.42
N VAL A 404 18.42 1.75 -10.58
CA VAL A 404 17.58 2.69 -11.34
C VAL A 404 16.68 1.98 -12.36
N SER A 405 16.73 0.65 -12.47
CA SER A 405 15.78 -0.09 -13.33
C SER A 405 14.38 -0.16 -12.73
N VAL A 406 14.24 0.11 -11.42
CA VAL A 406 12.94 0.17 -10.73
C VAL A 406 12.16 1.46 -11.02
N LEU A 407 12.82 2.47 -11.58
CA LEU A 407 12.21 3.75 -11.94
C LEU A 407 11.46 3.61 -13.26
N GLU A 408 10.16 3.81 -13.19
CA GLU A 408 9.24 3.82 -14.33
C GLU A 408 8.97 5.25 -14.79
N ASP A 409 8.71 5.42 -16.08
CA ASP A 409 8.37 6.71 -16.65
C ASP A 409 6.97 7.16 -16.25
N VAL A 410 6.84 8.43 -15.89
CA VAL A 410 5.55 9.10 -15.71
C VAL A 410 5.24 9.91 -16.97
N ALA A 411 4.10 9.65 -17.60
CA ALA A 411 3.63 10.43 -18.75
C ALA A 411 3.21 11.83 -18.28
N GLN A 412 3.75 12.88 -18.91
CA GLN A 412 3.48 14.28 -18.57
C GLN A 412 2.91 15.07 -19.77
N GLU A 413 2.67 14.39 -20.88
CA GLU A 413 2.08 14.95 -22.09
C GLU A 413 0.55 15.08 -21.95
N GLY A 414 -0.02 16.20 -22.43
CA GLY A 414 -1.46 16.41 -22.44
C GLY A 414 -2.08 16.67 -21.06
N CYS A 415 -1.26 16.82 -20.03
CA CYS A 415 -1.70 17.00 -18.66
C CYS A 415 -2.29 18.39 -18.38
N PRO A 416 -3.17 18.52 -17.36
CA PRO A 416 -3.72 19.81 -16.95
C PRO A 416 -2.61 20.78 -16.51
N SER A 417 -2.65 22.03 -16.99
CA SER A 417 -1.71 23.09 -16.57
C SER A 417 -1.88 23.50 -15.11
N GLU A 418 -3.10 23.35 -14.59
CA GLU A 418 -3.45 23.55 -13.19
C GLU A 418 -4.25 22.34 -12.71
N ALA A 419 -3.58 21.30 -12.23
CA ALA A 419 -4.30 20.27 -11.50
C ALA A 419 -4.78 20.86 -10.15
N PRO A 420 -6.10 20.81 -9.83
CA PRO A 420 -6.65 21.43 -8.64
C PRO A 420 -6.07 20.80 -7.37
N LEU A 421 -5.63 21.66 -6.44
CA LEU A 421 -5.21 21.30 -5.08
C LEU A 421 -6.26 20.51 -4.30
#